data_AF-A0A2W4Z7S4-F1
#
_entry.id   AF-A0A2W4Z7S4-F1
#
_cell.length_a   1.000
_cell.length_b   1.000
_cell.length_c   1.000
_cell.angle_alpha   90.00
_cell.angle_beta   90.00
_cell.angle_gamma   90.00
#
_symmetry.space_group_name_H-M   'P 1'
#
loop_
_entity.id
_entity.type
_entity.pdbx_description
1 polymer ?
#
loop_
_entity_poly.entity_id
_entity_poly.type
_entity_poly.pdbx_seq_one_letter_code
_entity_poly.pdbx_strand_id
1 'polypeptide(L)'
;MTRRSVLAALPLAASCTTSNAEGEHVPPQGLQTPSESVMISVADAVAGVHLSARLCRYPAFRTAWLWVHAHTPDGFYAFVDHLAPSGGEPTPEGGEHVVYEDDGARLRFERHGTTLAPVQSLLRARVNASGGEAAASDLQFAPTLMRSGLLPGRMEAFGRVEGELAIGHRRYRLSGPGQFHEQRQTDARFTTPFAFASLWDDDIAMTLLAIPDQSAGYVLRAGEAPRPGTVRFGRPGERRALRIDFGPHDFLEGHATSVVRYTIPIYGEAWRGAFVTADIGGRRLLGAVNDWRPEALFPGV
;
A
#
# COMPACT_ATOMS: atom_id res chain seq x y z
N MET A 1 -5.81 -49.22 40.10
CA MET A 1 -5.55 -48.00 40.87
C MET A 1 -5.02 -46.93 39.91
N THR A 2 -5.84 -46.37 39.02
CA THR A 2 -6.56 -45.08 39.16
C THR A 2 -5.74 -43.94 39.75
N ARG A 3 -5.23 -43.06 38.87
CA ARG A 3 -5.24 -41.60 39.04
C ARG A 3 -5.20 -40.92 37.67
N ARG A 4 -6.38 -40.51 37.20
CA ARG A 4 -6.56 -39.47 36.18
C ARG A 4 -6.37 -38.12 36.88
N SER A 5 -5.55 -37.25 36.31
CA SER A 5 -5.54 -35.83 36.66
C SER A 5 -5.70 -35.04 35.37
N VAL A 6 -6.90 -34.49 35.20
CA VAL A 6 -7.24 -33.47 34.22
C VAL A 6 -6.77 -32.14 34.80
N LEU A 7 -5.87 -31.44 34.11
CA LEU A 7 -5.57 -30.05 34.37
C LEU A 7 -6.05 -29.24 33.17
N ALA A 8 -7.22 -28.63 33.36
CA ALA A 8 -7.72 -27.56 32.52
C ALA A 8 -6.86 -26.32 32.78
N ALA A 9 -6.28 -25.73 31.73
CA ALA A 9 -5.68 -24.41 31.79
C ALA A 9 -6.64 -23.41 31.14
N LEU A 10 -7.19 -22.51 31.96
CA LEU A 10 -7.95 -21.34 31.54
C LEU A 10 -7.04 -20.34 30.81
N PRO A 11 -7.55 -19.56 29.85
CA PRO A 11 -6.79 -18.47 29.25
C PRO A 11 -6.67 -17.33 30.27
N LEU A 12 -5.44 -17.03 30.69
CA LEU A 12 -5.11 -15.79 31.38
C LEU A 12 -5.24 -14.65 30.37
N ALA A 13 -6.35 -13.91 30.45
CA ALA A 13 -6.49 -12.61 29.84
C ALA A 13 -5.50 -11.66 30.53
N ALA A 14 -4.38 -11.38 29.87
CA ALA A 14 -3.50 -10.29 30.25
C ALA A 14 -4.13 -8.97 29.80
N SER A 15 -4.94 -8.38 30.68
CA SER A 15 -5.36 -6.98 30.55
C SER A 15 -4.16 -6.09 30.86
N CYS A 16 -3.43 -5.65 29.83
CA CYS A 16 -2.53 -4.53 29.96
C CYS A 16 -3.37 -3.24 29.94
N THR A 17 -3.61 -2.66 31.11
CA THR A 17 -4.04 -1.27 31.23
C THR A 17 -2.89 -0.37 30.81
N THR A 18 -2.96 0.16 29.59
CA THR A 18 -2.18 1.33 29.19
C THR A 18 -2.77 2.55 29.87
N SER A 19 -1.92 3.33 30.55
CA SER A 19 -2.31 4.57 31.21
C SER A 19 -2.85 5.58 30.20
N ASN A 20 -4.02 6.14 30.50
CA ASN A 20 -4.62 7.25 29.77
C ASN A 20 -3.73 8.49 29.77
N ALA A 21 -3.08 8.73 28.63
CA ALA A 21 -2.86 10.06 28.09
C ALA A 21 -3.64 10.12 26.75
N GLU A 22 -4.97 10.02 26.85
CA GLU A 22 -5.90 9.98 25.71
C GLU A 22 -6.32 11.42 25.35
N GLY A 23 -6.12 11.83 24.10
CA GLY A 23 -6.73 13.06 23.59
C GLY A 23 -6.38 13.51 22.17
N GLU A 24 -5.11 13.69 21.81
CA GLU A 24 -4.77 14.65 20.72
C GLU A 24 -3.94 14.15 19.53
N HIS A 25 -3.55 12.87 19.46
CA HIS A 25 -2.57 12.41 18.44
C HIS A 25 -3.15 11.53 17.33
N VAL A 26 -4.45 11.24 17.32
CA VAL A 26 -5.09 10.52 16.20
C VAL A 26 -5.79 11.53 15.30
N PRO A 27 -5.48 11.57 13.99
CA PRO A 27 -6.19 12.43 13.07
C PRO A 27 -7.68 12.02 13.05
N PRO A 28 -8.61 12.95 13.26
CA PRO A 28 -10.02 12.64 13.42
C PRO A 28 -10.61 12.01 12.16
N GLN A 29 -11.38 10.93 12.32
CA GLN A 29 -12.11 10.31 11.20
C GLN A 29 -13.18 11.28 10.67
N GLY A 30 -13.29 11.38 9.36
CA GLY A 30 -14.35 12.18 8.72
C GLY A 30 -14.08 13.67 8.62
N LEU A 31 -13.03 14.19 9.25
CA LEU A 31 -12.68 15.61 9.17
C LEU A 31 -11.56 15.85 8.15
N GLN A 32 -11.67 16.97 7.44
CA GLN A 32 -10.60 17.44 6.58
C GLN A 32 -9.32 17.63 7.40
N THR A 33 -8.29 16.90 7.02
CA THR A 33 -7.02 16.89 7.71
C THR A 33 -5.90 16.84 6.68
N PRO A 34 -5.04 17.87 6.60
CA PRO A 34 -3.85 17.82 5.76
C PRO A 34 -3.02 16.58 6.06
N SER A 35 -2.74 15.81 5.02
CA SER A 35 -1.96 14.60 5.10
C SER A 35 -1.09 14.43 3.87
N GLU A 36 0.07 13.82 4.08
CA GLU A 36 1.04 13.50 3.04
C GLU A 36 1.37 12.02 3.14
N SER A 37 1.29 11.31 2.02
CA SER A 37 1.56 9.88 1.98
C SER A 37 2.53 9.54 0.87
N VAL A 38 3.46 8.64 1.18
CA VAL A 38 4.44 8.10 0.26
C VAL A 38 4.51 6.59 0.41
N MET A 39 4.69 5.88 -0.71
CA MET A 39 4.78 4.42 -0.77
C MET A 39 5.84 3.99 -1.77
N ILE A 40 6.55 2.91 -1.45
CA ILE A 40 7.24 2.07 -2.43
C ILE A 40 6.66 0.65 -2.32
N SER A 41 6.33 0.07 -3.47
CA SER A 41 5.89 -1.30 -3.62
C SER A 41 6.72 -2.00 -4.69
N VAL A 42 7.05 -3.28 -4.51
CA VAL A 42 7.80 -4.10 -5.46
C VAL A 42 7.26 -5.51 -5.49
N ALA A 43 7.29 -6.13 -6.67
CA ALA A 43 7.06 -7.55 -6.84
C ALA A 43 8.22 -8.15 -7.65
N ASP A 44 9.01 -9.00 -7.02
CA ASP A 44 10.09 -9.75 -7.66
C ASP A 44 9.66 -11.21 -7.81
N ALA A 45 9.25 -11.57 -9.03
CA ALA A 45 8.77 -12.91 -9.34
C ALA A 45 9.87 -13.98 -9.24
N VAL A 46 11.15 -13.61 -9.44
CA VAL A 46 12.28 -14.54 -9.36
C VAL A 46 12.61 -14.84 -7.91
N ALA A 47 12.62 -13.82 -7.06
CA ALA A 47 12.81 -13.98 -5.62
C ALA A 47 11.56 -14.54 -4.91
N GLY A 48 10.39 -14.49 -5.55
CA GLY A 48 9.10 -14.84 -4.93
C GLY A 48 8.68 -13.83 -3.85
N VAL A 49 9.09 -12.56 -3.99
CA VAL A 49 8.89 -11.53 -2.97
C VAL A 49 7.91 -10.47 -3.46
N HIS A 50 6.94 -10.12 -2.63
CA HIS A 50 6.16 -8.88 -2.74
C HIS A 50 6.39 -8.05 -1.48
N LEU A 51 6.67 -6.77 -1.64
CA LEU A 51 6.90 -5.85 -0.53
C LEU A 51 6.17 -4.54 -0.78
N SER A 52 5.51 -4.01 0.24
CA SER A 52 4.95 -2.66 0.26
C SER A 52 5.30 -2.00 1.58
N ALA A 53 5.87 -0.80 1.52
CA ALA A 53 6.06 0.06 2.67
C ALA A 53 5.39 1.40 2.40
N ARG A 54 4.64 1.92 3.39
CA ARG A 54 4.00 3.22 3.29
C ARG A 54 4.12 4.00 4.58
N LEU A 55 4.32 5.30 4.41
CA LEU A 55 4.25 6.30 5.45
C LEU A 55 3.18 7.33 5.07
N CYS A 56 2.33 7.67 6.02
CA CYS A 56 1.30 8.71 5.89
C CYS A 56 1.36 9.63 7.10
N ARG A 57 1.91 10.83 6.93
CA ARG A 57 2.05 11.81 8.00
C ARG A 57 0.83 12.71 8.07
N TYR A 58 0.52 13.11 9.30
CA TYR A 58 -0.48 14.11 9.66
C TYR A 58 0.23 15.20 10.47
N PRO A 59 0.87 16.18 9.80
CA PRO A 59 1.76 17.14 10.47
C PRO A 59 1.06 17.89 11.61
N ALA A 60 -0.18 18.33 11.40
CA ALA A 60 -0.99 19.02 12.41
C ALA A 60 -1.24 18.20 13.69
N PHE A 61 -1.18 16.87 13.61
CA PHE A 61 -1.41 15.95 14.73
C PHE A 61 -0.11 15.32 15.26
N ARG A 62 1.02 15.65 14.62
CA ARG A 62 2.36 15.12 14.95
C ARG A 62 2.41 13.59 14.99
N THR A 63 1.63 12.96 14.11
CA THR A 63 1.47 11.51 14.03
C THR A 63 1.68 11.05 12.60
N ALA A 64 2.10 9.80 12.44
CA ALA A 64 2.17 9.10 11.19
C ALA A 64 1.53 7.72 11.30
N TRP A 65 0.91 7.30 10.20
CA TRP A 65 0.52 5.92 9.97
C TRP A 65 1.56 5.26 9.09
N LEU A 66 2.10 4.16 9.59
CA LEU A 66 3.16 3.39 8.96
C LEU A 66 2.68 1.97 8.75
N TRP A 67 3.03 1.38 7.62
CA TRP A 67 2.94 -0.06 7.47
C TRP A 67 3.98 -0.62 6.53
N VAL A 68 4.40 -1.85 6.80
CA VAL A 68 5.29 -2.65 5.97
C VAL A 68 4.70 -4.05 5.87
N HIS A 69 4.44 -4.50 4.66
CA HIS A 69 4.00 -5.86 4.38
C HIS A 69 4.98 -6.51 3.43
N ALA A 70 5.43 -7.72 3.74
CA ALA A 70 6.29 -8.51 2.87
C ALA A 70 5.76 -9.94 2.78
N HIS A 71 5.48 -10.39 1.57
CA HIS A 71 5.33 -11.80 1.25
C HIS A 71 6.64 -12.31 0.69
N THR A 72 7.12 -13.43 1.22
CA THR A 72 8.36 -14.08 0.80
C THR A 72 8.11 -15.59 0.69
N PRO A 73 9.04 -16.36 0.10
CA PRO A 73 8.94 -17.82 0.11
C PRO A 73 8.85 -18.44 1.52
N ASP A 74 9.35 -17.75 2.55
CA ASP A 74 9.35 -18.22 3.93
C ASP A 74 8.06 -17.83 4.70
N GLY A 75 7.21 -16.97 4.14
CA GLY A 75 5.95 -16.55 4.76
C GLY A 75 5.63 -15.07 4.60
N PHE A 76 4.69 -14.61 5.43
CA PHE A 76 4.18 -13.24 5.40
C PHE A 76 4.58 -12.47 6.67
N TYR A 77 5.20 -11.31 6.46
CA TYR A 77 5.56 -10.35 7.49
C TYR A 77 4.65 -9.13 7.41
N ALA A 78 4.20 -8.65 8.57
CA ALA A 78 3.43 -7.42 8.68
C ALA A 78 3.85 -6.57 9.88
N PHE A 79 3.99 -5.28 9.63
CA PHE A 79 4.14 -4.23 10.63
C PHE A 79 3.13 -3.13 10.32
N VAL A 80 2.42 -2.66 11.34
CA VAL A 80 1.48 -1.53 11.24
C VAL A 80 1.57 -0.71 12.53
N ASP A 81 1.68 0.60 12.40
CA ASP A 81 1.59 1.55 13.52
C ASP A 81 0.79 2.79 13.08
N HIS A 82 -0.27 3.12 13.83
CA HIS A 82 -1.14 4.28 13.55
C HIS A 82 -0.87 5.48 14.46
N LEU A 83 0.13 5.38 15.34
CA LEU A 83 0.46 6.37 16.36
C LEU A 83 1.96 6.68 16.36
N ALA A 84 2.65 6.43 15.24
CA ALA A 84 4.08 6.71 15.16
C ALA A 84 4.32 8.22 15.29
N PRO A 85 5.17 8.70 16.21
CA PRO A 85 5.48 10.11 16.32
C PRO A 85 6.06 10.66 15.02
N SER A 86 5.65 11.86 14.63
CA SER A 86 6.12 12.51 13.42
C SER A 86 6.22 14.02 13.63
N GLY A 87 7.27 14.62 13.10
CA GLY A 87 7.44 16.07 13.07
C GLY A 87 6.20 16.80 12.53
N GLY A 88 5.96 18.00 13.08
CA GLY A 88 4.76 18.79 12.82
C GLY A 88 4.79 19.64 11.56
N GLU A 89 5.96 19.75 10.91
CA GLU A 89 6.11 20.54 9.69
C GLU A 89 5.75 19.69 8.45
N PRO A 90 4.86 20.19 7.58
CA PRO A 90 4.60 19.60 6.27
C PRO A 90 5.87 19.57 5.42
N THR A 91 6.01 18.56 4.55
CA THR A 91 7.09 18.58 3.58
C THR A 91 6.92 19.73 2.57
N PRO A 92 7.99 20.37 2.07
CA PRO A 92 7.87 21.47 1.11
C PRO A 92 7.16 21.06 -0.19
N GLU A 93 6.25 21.88 -0.71
CA GLU A 93 5.63 21.70 -2.03
C GLU A 93 6.63 22.10 -3.12
N GLY A 94 6.98 21.18 -4.02
CA GLY A 94 7.84 21.48 -5.17
C GLY A 94 9.35 21.31 -4.95
N GLY A 95 9.79 20.66 -3.87
CA GLY A 95 11.21 20.34 -3.69
C GLY A 95 11.73 19.34 -4.73
N GLU A 96 12.93 19.62 -5.28
CA GLU A 96 13.73 18.70 -6.11
C GLU A 96 14.33 17.54 -5.31
N HIS A 97 14.39 17.70 -3.98
CA HIS A 97 14.73 16.65 -3.05
C HIS A 97 13.81 16.76 -1.84
N VAL A 98 13.02 15.72 -1.58
CA VAL A 98 12.08 15.69 -0.46
C VAL A 98 12.26 14.42 0.35
N VAL A 99 12.31 14.57 1.66
CA VAL A 99 12.42 13.47 2.62
C VAL A 99 11.11 13.37 3.41
N TYR A 100 10.58 12.16 3.53
CA TYR A 100 9.47 11.81 4.40
C TYR A 100 9.96 10.81 5.43
N GLU A 101 9.82 11.12 6.71
CA GLU A 101 10.33 10.29 7.79
C GLU A 101 9.45 10.44 9.04
N ASP A 102 9.31 9.36 9.80
CA ASP A 102 8.75 9.39 11.15
C ASP A 102 9.87 9.67 12.18
N ASP A 103 9.54 10.21 13.36
CA ASP A 103 10.55 10.61 14.35
C ASP A 103 11.32 9.40 14.93
N GLY A 104 10.78 8.19 14.77
CA GLY A 104 11.44 6.94 15.12
C GLY A 104 12.40 6.40 14.07
N ALA A 105 12.53 7.08 12.91
CA ALA A 105 13.31 6.65 11.76
C ALA A 105 13.00 5.21 11.31
N ARG A 106 11.74 4.78 11.47
CA ARG A 106 11.28 3.44 11.10
C ARG A 106 11.09 3.34 9.61
N LEU A 107 10.53 4.38 8.99
CA LEU A 107 10.41 4.53 7.56
C LEU A 107 10.97 5.89 7.14
N ARG A 108 11.92 5.85 6.22
CA ARG A 108 12.47 7.03 5.57
C ARG A 108 12.37 6.85 4.07
N PHE A 109 11.68 7.80 3.42
CA PHE A 109 11.59 7.89 1.98
C PHE A 109 12.30 9.15 1.51
N GLU A 110 13.06 9.04 0.43
CA GLU A 110 13.66 10.18 -0.25
C GLU A 110 13.16 10.19 -1.69
N ARG A 111 12.70 11.33 -2.19
CA ARG A 111 12.41 11.54 -3.62
C ARG A 111 13.41 12.53 -4.18
N HIS A 112 14.08 12.14 -5.25
CA HIS A 112 14.90 13.01 -6.10
C HIS A 112 14.13 13.35 -7.38
N GLY A 113 14.20 14.62 -7.80
CA GLY A 113 13.33 15.19 -8.83
C GLY A 113 12.00 15.66 -8.25
N THR A 114 11.25 16.48 -8.98
CA THR A 114 9.94 17.02 -8.53
C THR A 114 8.86 15.94 -8.40
N THR A 115 7.73 16.23 -7.75
CA THR A 115 6.58 15.30 -7.69
C THR A 115 6.06 14.92 -9.09
N LEU A 116 6.14 15.82 -10.08
CA LEU A 116 5.68 15.53 -11.45
C LEU A 116 6.73 14.81 -12.31
N ALA A 117 7.99 14.86 -11.88
CA ALA A 117 9.12 14.27 -12.57
C ALA A 117 10.13 13.64 -11.59
N PRO A 118 9.73 12.68 -10.71
CA PRO A 118 10.71 11.92 -9.95
C PRO A 118 11.73 11.27 -10.88
N VAL A 119 12.99 11.33 -10.47
CA VAL A 119 14.13 10.68 -11.15
C VAL A 119 14.51 9.42 -10.40
N GLN A 120 14.37 9.43 -9.08
CA GLN A 120 14.72 8.31 -8.21
C GLN A 120 13.98 8.47 -6.88
N SER A 121 13.64 7.35 -6.26
CA SER A 121 13.21 7.35 -4.86
C SER A 121 13.95 6.30 -4.07
N LEU A 122 14.25 6.58 -2.80
CA LEU A 122 14.89 5.67 -1.87
C LEU A 122 13.92 5.33 -0.75
N LEU A 123 13.96 4.08 -0.30
CA LEU A 123 13.30 3.61 0.92
C LEU A 123 14.35 3.02 1.85
N ARG A 124 14.32 3.46 3.10
CA ARG A 124 14.88 2.73 4.24
C ARG A 124 13.75 2.36 5.19
N ALA A 125 13.58 1.06 5.46
CA ALA A 125 12.68 0.57 6.50
C ALA A 125 13.46 -0.15 7.60
N ARG A 126 13.13 0.12 8.86
CA ARG A 126 13.66 -0.54 10.07
C ARG A 126 12.51 -0.70 11.05
N VAL A 127 11.87 -1.87 11.05
CA VAL A 127 10.64 -2.12 11.81
C VAL A 127 10.70 -3.47 12.53
N ASN A 128 9.97 -3.59 13.64
CA ASN A 128 9.86 -4.85 14.39
C ASN A 128 8.38 -5.24 14.48
N ALA A 129 8.02 -6.43 14.01
CA ALA A 129 6.66 -6.93 14.16
C ALA A 129 6.34 -7.23 15.62
N SER A 130 5.05 -7.28 15.95
CA SER A 130 4.55 -7.60 17.30
C SER A 130 4.90 -9.03 17.80
N GLY A 131 5.57 -9.84 16.97
CA GLY A 131 6.13 -11.16 17.32
C GLY A 131 7.66 -11.20 17.48
N GLY A 132 8.35 -10.07 17.40
CA GLY A 132 9.80 -9.95 17.69
C GLY A 132 10.73 -10.10 16.48
N GLU A 133 10.24 -10.51 15.31
CA GLU A 133 11.06 -10.49 14.10
C GLU A 133 11.24 -9.05 13.60
N ALA A 134 12.50 -8.68 13.42
CA ALA A 134 12.88 -7.41 12.80
C ALA A 134 12.86 -7.55 11.28
N ALA A 135 12.35 -6.53 10.59
CA ALA A 135 12.52 -6.36 9.16
C ALA A 135 13.30 -5.08 8.86
N ALA A 136 14.23 -5.21 7.93
CA ALA A 136 15.00 -4.10 7.39
C ALA A 136 14.95 -4.15 5.86
N SER A 137 14.74 -3.01 5.21
CA SER A 137 14.93 -2.89 3.77
C SER A 137 15.64 -1.61 3.39
N ASP A 138 16.46 -1.69 2.35
CA ASP A 138 17.05 -0.55 1.66
C ASP A 138 16.77 -0.75 0.18
N LEU A 139 15.86 0.05 -0.37
CA LEU A 139 15.42 -0.05 -1.75
C LEU A 139 15.65 1.26 -2.49
N GLN A 140 15.93 1.13 -3.78
CA GLN A 140 15.98 2.20 -4.75
C GLN A 140 14.93 1.93 -5.82
N PHE A 141 14.14 2.96 -6.14
CA PHE A 141 13.17 2.97 -7.22
C PHE A 141 13.64 3.90 -8.34
N ALA A 142 13.56 3.43 -9.59
CA ALA A 142 13.83 4.20 -10.79
C ALA A 142 12.58 4.18 -11.69
N PRO A 143 11.89 5.32 -11.89
CA PRO A 143 10.67 5.40 -12.69
C PRO A 143 10.95 5.24 -14.18
N THR A 144 10.03 4.57 -14.88
CA THR A 144 9.99 4.42 -16.34
C THR A 144 8.64 4.84 -16.94
N LEU A 145 7.56 4.66 -16.19
CA LEU A 145 6.19 5.03 -16.57
C LEU A 145 5.59 5.90 -15.49
N MET A 146 4.92 6.99 -15.86
CA MET A 146 4.46 7.97 -14.87
C MET A 146 3.12 8.56 -15.24
N ARG A 147 2.30 8.81 -14.22
CA ARG A 147 1.09 9.62 -14.35
C ARG A 147 0.74 10.31 -13.03
N SER A 148 0.41 11.59 -13.14
CA SER A 148 -0.27 12.36 -12.11
C SER A 148 -1.76 12.50 -12.45
N GLY A 149 -2.60 12.70 -11.42
CA GLY A 149 -3.94 13.25 -11.62
C GLY A 149 -5.09 12.26 -11.77
N LEU A 150 -5.00 11.04 -11.21
CA LEU A 150 -6.21 10.26 -10.94
C LEU A 150 -7.05 10.92 -9.82
N LEU A 151 -6.36 11.50 -8.84
CA LEU A 151 -6.92 12.35 -7.80
C LEU A 151 -6.03 13.61 -7.67
N PRO A 152 -6.56 14.74 -7.18
CA PRO A 152 -5.75 15.92 -6.87
C PRO A 152 -4.59 15.57 -5.93
N GLY A 153 -3.41 16.12 -6.21
CA GLY A 153 -2.21 15.90 -5.39
C GLY A 153 -1.64 14.47 -5.43
N ARG A 154 -2.21 13.57 -6.23
CA ARG A 154 -1.75 12.19 -6.40
C ARG A 154 -0.82 12.03 -7.60
N MET A 155 0.33 11.43 -7.35
CA MET A 155 1.25 10.94 -8.36
C MET A 155 1.48 9.43 -8.18
N GLU A 156 1.54 8.75 -9.31
CA GLU A 156 1.95 7.36 -9.40
C GLU A 156 3.04 7.23 -10.47
N ALA A 157 4.13 6.60 -10.08
CA ALA A 157 5.22 6.24 -10.96
C ALA A 157 5.46 4.74 -10.85
N PHE A 158 5.81 4.13 -11.96
CA PHE A 158 6.10 2.72 -12.09
C PHE A 158 7.46 2.56 -12.76
N GLY A 159 8.16 1.50 -12.39
CA GLY A 159 9.52 1.26 -12.87
C GLY A 159 10.22 0.20 -12.05
N ARG A 160 11.56 0.22 -12.07
CA ARG A 160 12.37 -0.81 -11.43
C ARG A 160 12.57 -0.48 -9.95
N VAL A 161 12.43 -1.47 -9.09
CA VAL A 161 12.88 -1.41 -7.69
C VAL A 161 14.00 -2.42 -7.50
N GLU A 162 15.10 -1.96 -6.93
CA GLU A 162 16.26 -2.78 -6.59
C GLU A 162 16.68 -2.55 -5.15
N GLY A 163 17.25 -3.58 -4.51
CA GLY A 163 17.78 -3.44 -3.16
C GLY A 163 17.74 -4.74 -2.38
N GLU A 164 17.68 -4.62 -1.05
CA GLU A 164 17.66 -5.76 -0.15
C GLU A 164 16.51 -5.66 0.85
N LEU A 165 15.94 -6.83 1.18
CA LEU A 165 15.01 -7.05 2.27
C LEU A 165 15.62 -8.10 3.20
N ALA A 166 15.69 -7.80 4.50
CA ALA A 166 16.03 -8.73 5.55
C ALA A 166 14.86 -8.89 6.51
N ILE A 167 14.53 -10.13 6.86
CA ILE A 167 13.51 -10.47 7.88
C ILE A 167 14.12 -11.54 8.78
N GLY A 168 14.32 -11.21 10.06
CA GLY A 168 15.06 -12.05 10.99
C GLY A 168 16.48 -12.36 10.46
N HIS A 169 16.77 -13.64 10.21
CA HIS A 169 18.06 -14.11 9.68
C HIS A 169 18.08 -14.28 8.15
N ARG A 170 16.95 -14.04 7.48
CA ARG A 170 16.79 -14.22 6.03
C ARG A 170 17.08 -12.91 5.29
N ARG A 171 17.65 -13.02 4.09
CA ARG A 171 17.95 -11.89 3.21
C ARG A 171 17.52 -12.21 1.78
N TYR A 172 16.93 -11.23 1.12
CA TYR A 172 16.44 -11.29 -0.24
C TYR A 172 17.01 -10.11 -1.01
N ARG A 173 17.68 -10.38 -2.13
CA ARG A 173 18.04 -9.36 -3.10
C ARG A 173 16.89 -9.21 -4.07
N LEU A 174 16.40 -7.99 -4.22
CA LEU A 174 15.24 -7.68 -5.04
C LEU A 174 15.69 -6.94 -6.30
N SER A 175 15.13 -7.33 -7.44
CA SER A 175 15.16 -6.58 -8.69
C SER A 175 13.90 -6.90 -9.48
N GLY A 176 12.87 -6.08 -9.31
CA GLY A 176 11.57 -6.32 -9.93
C GLY A 176 10.83 -5.03 -10.22
N PRO A 177 9.73 -5.09 -11.00
CA PRO A 177 8.92 -3.92 -11.25
C PRO A 177 8.16 -3.52 -9.98
N GLY A 178 7.91 -2.23 -9.85
CA GLY A 178 7.33 -1.65 -8.66
C GLY A 178 6.62 -0.33 -8.91
N GLN A 179 6.06 0.21 -7.84
CA GLN A 179 5.33 1.45 -7.81
C GLN A 179 5.92 2.38 -6.75
N PHE A 180 6.17 3.63 -7.13
CA PHE A 180 6.26 4.76 -6.22
C PHE A 180 4.95 5.53 -6.26
N HIS A 181 4.43 5.85 -5.08
CA HIS A 181 3.20 6.63 -4.96
C HIS A 181 3.43 7.77 -3.98
N GLU A 182 2.98 8.96 -4.37
CA GLU A 182 2.96 10.14 -3.51
C GLU A 182 1.56 10.78 -3.57
N GLN A 183 1.03 11.18 -2.43
CA GLN A 183 -0.25 11.88 -2.37
C GLN A 183 -0.32 12.87 -1.22
N ARG A 184 -0.58 14.13 -1.56
CA ARG A 184 -0.98 15.17 -0.61
C ARG A 184 -2.45 15.47 -0.77
N GLN A 185 -3.15 15.61 0.35
CA GLN A 185 -4.56 15.99 0.33
C GLN A 185 -5.00 16.56 1.67
N THR A 186 -6.06 17.34 1.64
CA THR A 186 -6.80 17.83 2.82
C THR A 186 -8.08 17.05 3.06
N ASP A 187 -8.60 16.35 2.05
CA ASP A 187 -9.82 15.56 2.19
C ASP A 187 -9.65 14.46 3.23
N ALA A 188 -10.72 14.22 3.99
CA ALA A 188 -10.77 13.20 5.02
C ALA A 188 -10.42 11.83 4.43
N ARG A 189 -9.45 11.14 5.03
CA ARG A 189 -9.07 9.79 4.59
C ARG A 189 -10.13 8.77 5.02
N PHE A 190 -10.34 7.76 4.17
CA PHE A 190 -11.16 6.59 4.47
C PHE A 190 -12.63 6.90 4.84
N THR A 191 -13.20 7.96 4.27
CA THR A 191 -14.64 8.27 4.36
C THR A 191 -15.45 7.63 3.24
N THR A 192 -14.91 7.63 2.02
CA THR A 192 -15.54 7.06 0.84
C THR A 192 -15.13 5.59 0.67
N PRO A 193 -16.08 4.64 0.59
CA PRO A 193 -15.79 3.26 0.19
C PRO A 193 -15.08 3.21 -1.15
N PHE A 194 -14.10 2.31 -1.31
CA PHE A 194 -13.39 2.18 -2.57
C PHE A 194 -12.91 0.75 -2.85
N ALA A 195 -12.80 0.43 -4.14
CA ALA A 195 -12.03 -0.69 -4.66
C ALA A 195 -10.89 -0.12 -5.52
N PHE A 196 -9.68 -0.56 -5.23
CA PHE A 196 -8.46 -0.05 -5.85
C PHE A 196 -7.60 -1.20 -6.34
N ALA A 197 -7.03 -1.07 -7.54
CA ALA A 197 -5.94 -1.93 -7.99
C ALA A 197 -4.82 -1.09 -8.59
N SER A 198 -3.60 -1.48 -8.28
CA SER A 198 -2.42 -1.02 -8.99
C SER A 198 -1.64 -2.25 -9.44
N LEU A 199 -1.45 -2.36 -10.75
CA LEU A 199 -0.92 -3.53 -11.43
C LEU A 199 0.18 -3.09 -12.40
N TRP A 200 1.25 -3.84 -12.49
CA TRP A 200 2.40 -3.47 -13.31
C TRP A 200 3.23 -4.69 -13.73
N ASP A 201 3.90 -4.55 -14.87
CA ASP A 201 5.11 -5.29 -15.22
C ASP A 201 6.20 -4.27 -15.62
N ASP A 202 7.26 -4.68 -16.33
CA ASP A 202 8.32 -3.77 -16.77
C ASP A 202 7.89 -2.78 -17.88
N ASP A 203 6.83 -3.09 -18.64
CA ASP A 203 6.40 -2.38 -19.86
C ASP A 203 5.03 -1.70 -19.75
N ILE A 204 4.14 -2.22 -18.91
CA ILE A 204 2.77 -1.74 -18.74
C ILE A 204 2.44 -1.56 -17.26
N ALA A 205 1.72 -0.48 -16.96
CA ALA A 205 1.17 -0.25 -15.64
C ALA A 205 -0.28 0.19 -15.71
N MET A 206 -1.05 -0.13 -14.67
CA MET A 206 -2.46 0.18 -14.55
C MET A 206 -2.75 0.67 -13.13
N THR A 207 -3.51 1.76 -13.04
CA THR A 207 -4.18 2.14 -11.80
C THR A 207 -5.67 2.20 -12.03
N LEU A 208 -6.42 1.50 -11.18
CA LEU A 208 -7.85 1.30 -11.28
C LEU A 208 -8.51 1.71 -9.96
N LEU A 209 -9.56 2.53 -10.02
CA LEU A 209 -10.31 2.98 -8.86
C LEU A 209 -11.81 2.93 -9.15
N ALA A 210 -12.57 2.38 -8.21
CA ALA A 210 -14.01 2.49 -8.16
C ALA A 210 -14.46 2.96 -6.78
N ILE A 211 -15.36 3.93 -6.77
CA ILE A 211 -16.13 4.45 -5.62
C ILE A 211 -17.63 4.31 -5.96
N PRO A 212 -18.57 4.52 -5.02
CA PRO A 212 -19.98 4.15 -5.22
C PRO A 212 -20.66 4.72 -6.48
N ASP A 213 -20.27 5.92 -6.89
CA ASP A 213 -20.89 6.70 -7.96
C ASP A 213 -19.96 6.97 -9.15
N GLN A 214 -18.67 6.60 -9.04
CA GLN A 214 -17.67 6.87 -10.05
C GLN A 214 -16.65 5.74 -10.15
N SER A 215 -16.19 5.48 -11.37
CA SER A 215 -15.02 4.63 -11.59
C SER A 215 -14.12 5.24 -12.66
N ALA A 216 -12.83 5.13 -12.46
CA ALA A 216 -11.83 5.62 -13.38
C ALA A 216 -10.55 4.83 -13.22
N GLY A 217 -9.84 4.67 -14.32
CA GLY A 217 -8.52 4.09 -14.32
C GLY A 217 -7.77 4.46 -15.58
N TYR A 218 -6.56 3.95 -15.66
CA TYR A 218 -5.74 4.16 -16.84
C TYR A 218 -4.73 3.05 -17.04
N VAL A 219 -4.24 2.98 -18.27
CA VAL A 219 -3.12 2.14 -18.69
C VAL A 219 -1.99 3.04 -19.15
N LEU A 220 -0.77 2.74 -18.71
CA LEU A 220 0.47 3.34 -19.15
C LEU A 220 1.28 2.30 -19.91
N ARG A 221 1.91 2.73 -21.01
CA ARG A 221 2.89 1.97 -21.76
C ARG A 221 3.96 2.92 -22.28
N ALA A 222 5.21 2.47 -22.32
CA ALA A 222 6.32 3.27 -22.80
C ALA A 222 6.08 3.74 -24.24
N GLY A 223 6.30 5.04 -24.49
CA GLY A 223 6.11 5.64 -25.81
C GLY A 223 4.66 5.88 -26.23
N GLU A 224 3.68 5.55 -25.40
CA GLU A 224 2.25 5.77 -25.68
C GLU A 224 1.65 6.81 -24.72
N ALA A 225 0.66 7.55 -25.21
CA ALA A 225 -0.12 8.44 -24.35
C ALA A 225 -0.90 7.61 -23.31
N PRO A 226 -1.03 8.10 -22.05
CA PRO A 226 -1.85 7.43 -21.05
C PRO A 226 -3.26 7.20 -21.54
N ARG A 227 -3.75 5.97 -21.38
CA ARG A 227 -5.05 5.57 -21.90
C ARG A 227 -6.08 5.48 -20.77
N PRO A 228 -6.93 6.51 -20.56
CA PRO A 228 -7.95 6.50 -19.51
C PRO A 228 -9.14 5.63 -19.88
N GLY A 229 -9.77 5.00 -18.90
CA GLY A 229 -10.98 4.19 -19.09
C GLY A 229 -11.84 4.09 -17.84
N THR A 230 -13.06 3.60 -18.04
CA THR A 230 -14.02 3.31 -16.96
C THR A 230 -13.73 1.92 -16.41
N VAL A 231 -13.80 1.75 -15.09
CA VAL A 231 -13.33 0.53 -14.42
C VAL A 231 -14.48 -0.25 -13.83
N ARG A 232 -14.43 -1.58 -13.93
CA ARG A 232 -15.34 -2.49 -13.23
C ARG A 232 -14.54 -3.53 -12.47
N PHE A 233 -14.87 -3.66 -11.19
CA PHE A 233 -14.36 -4.71 -10.32
C PHE A 233 -15.42 -5.78 -10.12
N GLY A 234 -15.01 -7.04 -10.15
CA GLY A 234 -15.79 -8.12 -9.56
C GLY A 234 -15.79 -8.04 -8.03
N ARG A 235 -16.58 -8.90 -7.38
CA ARG A 235 -16.61 -9.01 -5.92
C ARG A 235 -15.22 -9.37 -5.35
N PRO A 236 -14.88 -8.90 -4.14
CA PRO A 236 -13.68 -9.36 -3.45
C PRO A 236 -13.68 -10.89 -3.31
N GLY A 237 -12.56 -11.51 -3.64
CA GLY A 237 -12.48 -12.96 -3.84
C GLY A 237 -11.04 -13.39 -4.06
N GLU A 238 -10.74 -14.69 -3.92
CA GLU A 238 -9.37 -15.19 -4.13
C GLU A 238 -8.92 -14.84 -5.55
N ARG A 239 -9.85 -15.02 -6.48
CA ARG A 239 -9.80 -14.53 -7.85
C ARG A 239 -10.87 -13.45 -8.04
N ARG A 240 -10.47 -12.29 -8.54
CA ARG A 240 -11.32 -11.12 -8.77
C ARG A 240 -11.30 -10.72 -10.24
N ALA A 241 -12.47 -10.62 -10.86
CA ALA A 241 -12.58 -10.10 -12.22
C ALA A 241 -12.24 -8.60 -12.26
N LEU A 242 -11.54 -8.16 -13.31
CA LEU A 242 -11.19 -6.77 -13.56
C LEU A 242 -11.50 -6.45 -15.03
N ARG A 243 -12.07 -5.27 -15.27
CA ARG A 243 -12.34 -4.76 -16.61
C ARG A 243 -12.12 -3.26 -16.69
N ILE A 244 -11.57 -2.81 -17.82
CA ILE A 244 -11.32 -1.42 -18.16
C ILE A 244 -11.91 -1.17 -19.54
N ASP A 245 -12.91 -0.31 -19.61
CA ASP A 245 -13.60 0.07 -20.85
C ASP A 245 -13.04 1.42 -21.37
N PHE A 246 -12.52 1.43 -22.60
CA PHE A 246 -12.02 2.61 -23.31
C PHE A 246 -13.01 3.15 -24.36
N GLY A 247 -14.03 2.35 -24.68
CA GLY A 247 -15.11 2.65 -25.61
C GLY A 247 -16.05 1.45 -25.79
N PRO A 248 -17.11 1.56 -26.62
CA PRO A 248 -18.15 0.52 -26.73
C PRO A 248 -17.65 -0.88 -27.13
N HIS A 249 -16.55 -0.96 -27.87
CA HIS A 249 -15.98 -2.20 -28.39
C HIS A 249 -14.51 -2.37 -28.03
N ASP A 250 -14.03 -1.57 -27.08
CA ASP A 250 -12.62 -1.44 -26.80
C ASP A 250 -12.39 -1.50 -25.29
N PHE A 251 -11.85 -2.62 -24.84
CA PHE A 251 -11.70 -2.92 -23.43
C PHE A 251 -10.53 -3.88 -23.18
N LEU A 252 -10.05 -3.86 -21.94
CA LEU A 252 -9.18 -4.89 -21.39
C LEU A 252 -9.92 -5.57 -20.25
N GLU A 253 -9.87 -6.89 -20.19
CA GLU A 253 -10.48 -7.65 -19.12
C GLU A 253 -9.61 -8.82 -18.70
N GLY A 254 -9.89 -9.34 -17.51
CA GLY A 254 -9.07 -10.38 -16.92
C GLY A 254 -9.38 -10.60 -15.44
N HIS A 255 -8.42 -11.21 -14.75
CA HIS A 255 -8.58 -11.56 -13.34
C HIS A 255 -7.30 -11.30 -12.54
N ALA A 256 -7.45 -10.75 -11.34
CA ALA A 256 -6.41 -10.73 -10.32
C ALA A 256 -6.59 -11.90 -9.35
N THR A 257 -5.53 -12.66 -9.11
CA THR A 257 -5.50 -13.78 -8.15
C THR A 257 -4.62 -13.41 -6.97
N SER A 258 -5.16 -13.57 -5.77
CA SER A 258 -4.48 -13.29 -4.51
C SER A 258 -3.30 -14.22 -4.33
N VAL A 259 -2.11 -13.65 -4.12
CA VAL A 259 -0.90 -14.36 -3.65
C VAL A 259 -0.96 -14.46 -2.13
N VAL A 260 -1.23 -13.34 -1.47
CA VAL A 260 -1.49 -13.27 -0.03
C VAL A 260 -2.47 -12.15 0.24
N ARG A 261 -3.29 -12.31 1.29
CA ARG A 261 -4.23 -11.32 1.76
C ARG A 261 -3.78 -10.76 3.10
N TYR A 262 -4.03 -9.49 3.32
CA TYR A 262 -3.67 -8.77 4.53
C TYR A 262 -4.76 -7.76 4.89
N THR A 263 -4.71 -7.29 6.13
CA THR A 263 -5.63 -6.27 6.65
C THR A 263 -4.83 -5.18 7.34
N ILE A 264 -5.17 -3.93 7.07
CA ILE A 264 -4.68 -2.76 7.79
C ILE A 264 -5.83 -2.22 8.64
N PRO A 265 -5.70 -2.15 9.97
CA PRO A 265 -6.75 -1.60 10.83
C PRO A 265 -6.80 -0.07 10.72
N ILE A 266 -7.77 0.50 10.02
CA ILE A 266 -7.94 1.95 9.92
C ILE A 266 -9.20 2.35 10.69
N TYR A 267 -9.07 3.25 11.68
CA TYR A 267 -10.19 3.70 12.51
C TYR A 267 -11.06 2.56 13.10
N GLY A 268 -10.42 1.45 13.48
CA GLY A 268 -11.11 0.27 14.02
C GLY A 268 -11.78 -0.64 12.96
N GLU A 269 -11.68 -0.30 11.69
CA GLU A 269 -12.22 -1.07 10.57
C GLU A 269 -11.12 -1.69 9.70
N ALA A 270 -11.48 -2.74 8.97
CA ALA A 270 -10.55 -3.49 8.14
C ALA A 270 -10.40 -2.87 6.74
N TRP A 271 -9.25 -2.27 6.46
CA TRP A 271 -8.81 -2.04 5.09
C TRP A 271 -8.19 -3.32 4.55
N ARG A 272 -8.91 -3.98 3.63
CA ARG A 272 -8.57 -5.32 3.14
C ARG A 272 -7.69 -5.19 1.90
N GLY A 273 -6.53 -5.82 1.89
CA GLY A 273 -5.63 -5.80 0.74
C GLY A 273 -5.16 -7.20 0.37
N ALA A 274 -4.64 -7.32 -0.85
CA ALA A 274 -3.98 -8.50 -1.34
C ALA A 274 -2.83 -8.13 -2.26
N PHE A 275 -1.70 -8.80 -2.13
CA PHE A 275 -0.74 -8.90 -3.23
C PHE A 275 -1.31 -9.86 -4.25
N VAL A 276 -1.19 -9.52 -5.54
CA VAL A 276 -1.83 -10.27 -6.61
C VAL A 276 -0.88 -10.55 -7.77
N THR A 277 -1.16 -11.64 -8.46
CA THR A 277 -0.81 -11.81 -9.88
C THR A 277 -2.09 -11.64 -10.69
N ALA A 278 -2.08 -10.81 -11.73
CA ALA A 278 -3.21 -10.62 -12.62
C ALA A 278 -2.90 -11.11 -14.03
N ASP A 279 -3.91 -11.63 -14.72
CA ASP A 279 -3.89 -11.85 -16.18
C ASP A 279 -4.95 -10.92 -16.77
N ILE A 280 -4.52 -9.90 -17.53
CA ILE A 280 -5.40 -8.90 -18.15
C ILE A 280 -4.99 -8.74 -19.61
N GLY A 281 -5.92 -8.96 -20.53
CA GLY A 281 -5.63 -8.88 -21.97
C GLY A 281 -4.51 -9.83 -22.43
N GLY A 282 -4.38 -10.99 -21.78
CA GLY A 282 -3.34 -11.98 -22.05
C GLY A 282 -1.96 -11.60 -21.54
N ARG A 283 -1.85 -10.58 -20.67
CA ARG A 283 -0.60 -10.16 -20.04
C ARG A 283 -0.64 -10.45 -18.55
N ARG A 284 0.46 -11.04 -18.06
CA ARG A 284 0.67 -11.27 -16.64
C ARG A 284 1.22 -10.00 -15.99
N LEU A 285 0.50 -9.47 -15.01
CA LEU A 285 0.89 -8.32 -14.20
C LEU A 285 1.02 -8.72 -12.73
N LEU A 286 1.77 -7.93 -11.98
CA LEU A 286 1.94 -8.06 -10.52
C LEU A 286 1.41 -6.80 -9.85
N GLY A 287 1.07 -6.87 -8.57
CA GLY A 287 0.76 -5.66 -7.82
C GLY A 287 -0.12 -5.92 -6.61
N ALA A 288 -1.07 -5.01 -6.37
CA ALA A 288 -1.97 -5.08 -5.23
C ALA A 288 -3.40 -4.68 -5.58
N VAL A 289 -4.36 -5.32 -4.90
CA VAL A 289 -5.77 -4.93 -4.87
C VAL A 289 -6.14 -4.61 -3.43
N ASN A 290 -6.89 -3.52 -3.22
CA ASN A 290 -7.31 -3.08 -1.90
C ASN A 290 -8.77 -2.63 -1.90
N ASP A 291 -9.48 -2.92 -0.82
CA ASP A 291 -10.90 -2.62 -0.62
C ASP A 291 -11.13 -1.95 0.73
N TRP A 292 -11.82 -0.82 0.72
CA TRP A 292 -12.31 -0.14 1.90
C TRP A 292 -13.85 -0.16 1.89
N ARG A 293 -14.45 -0.75 2.94
CA ARG A 293 -15.90 -0.95 3.06
C ARG A 293 -16.55 -1.52 1.79
N PRO A 294 -16.04 -2.67 1.27
CA PRO A 294 -16.49 -3.21 -0.02
C PRO A 294 -17.99 -3.53 -0.08
N GLU A 295 -18.65 -3.77 1.05
CA GLU A 295 -20.09 -4.00 1.16
C GLU A 295 -20.93 -2.86 0.55
N ALA A 296 -20.41 -1.63 0.52
CA ALA A 296 -21.07 -0.49 -0.11
C ALA A 296 -20.96 -0.49 -1.65
N LEU A 297 -19.95 -1.16 -2.21
CA LEU A 297 -19.71 -1.29 -3.65
C LEU A 297 -20.28 -2.60 -4.21
N PHE A 298 -20.30 -3.64 -3.38
CA PHE A 298 -20.67 -5.00 -3.75
C PHE A 298 -21.68 -5.54 -2.73
N PRO A 299 -22.98 -5.24 -2.90
CA PRO A 299 -24.00 -5.74 -1.99
C PRO A 299 -23.95 -7.27 -1.84
N GLY A 300 -23.97 -7.74 -0.59
CA GLY A 300 -23.90 -9.17 -0.23
C GLY A 300 -22.50 -9.74 -0.06
N VAL A 301 -21.50 -8.89 0.17
CA VAL A 301 -20.12 -9.23 0.58
C VAL A 301 -19.96 -9.03 2.08
#